data_AF-A0A366ERH0-F1
#
_entry.id   AF-A0A366ERH0-F1
#
_cell.length_a   1.000
_cell.length_b   1.000
_cell.length_c   1.000
_cell.angle_alpha   90.00
_cell.angle_beta   90.00
_cell.angle_gamma   90.00
#
_symmetry.space_group_name_H-M   'P 1'
#
loop_
_entity.id
_entity.type
_entity.pdbx_description
1 polymer ?
#
loop_
_entity_poly.entity_id
_entity_poly.type
_entity_poly.pdbx_seq_one_letter_code
_entity_poly.pdbx_strand_id
1 'polypeptide(L)'
;MSFDAAYQTANDGSAASQRVDITNRLNKPLKVTIPLYMAGGNYTVSKGSITQNYASDGKQYLEVQITIPANSTEIMNVEKK
;
A
#
# COMPACT_ATOMS: atom_id res chain seq x y z
N MET A 1 16.52 -9.33 -1.05
CA MET A 1 15.18 -9.59 -0.48
C MET A 1 14.23 -10.01 -1.60
N SER A 2 13.42 -11.04 -1.37
CA SER A 2 12.52 -11.62 -2.39
C SER A 2 11.22 -10.85 -2.60
N PHE A 3 10.93 -9.91 -1.69
CA PHE A 3 9.82 -8.97 -1.74
C PHE A 3 10.38 -7.56 -1.49
N ASP A 4 9.80 -6.56 -2.15
CA ASP A 4 10.17 -5.15 -2.01
C ASP A 4 8.92 -4.27 -2.18
N ALA A 5 8.80 -3.23 -1.36
CA ALA A 5 7.73 -2.23 -1.47
C ALA A 5 8.36 -0.84 -1.42
N ALA A 6 8.37 -0.15 -2.56
CA ALA A 6 8.94 1.18 -2.71
C ALA A 6 7.83 2.23 -2.72
N TYR A 7 7.89 3.17 -1.79
CA TYR A 7 6.93 4.26 -1.65
C TYR A 7 7.44 5.50 -2.38
N GLN A 8 6.61 6.14 -3.20
CA GLN A 8 7.01 7.32 -3.95
C GLN A 8 7.23 8.55 -3.05
N THR A 9 6.41 8.70 -2.02
CA THR A 9 6.57 9.74 -0.99
C THR A 9 6.80 9.09 0.38
N ALA A 10 7.25 9.88 1.36
CA ALA A 10 7.43 9.41 2.72
C ALA A 10 6.12 8.83 3.27
N ASN A 11 6.16 7.58 3.76
CA ASN A 11 5.03 6.90 4.35
C ASN A 11 4.90 7.26 5.84
N ASP A 12 4.69 8.55 6.14
CA ASP A 12 4.77 9.13 7.50
C ASP A 12 3.45 9.73 8.01
N GLY A 13 2.38 9.64 7.21
CA GLY A 13 1.07 10.22 7.51
C GLY A 13 0.88 11.65 7.03
N SER A 14 1.81 12.24 6.27
CA SER A 14 1.65 13.60 5.72
C SER A 14 0.98 13.61 4.34
N ALA A 15 1.11 12.53 3.58
CA ALA A 15 0.64 12.46 2.19
C ALA A 15 -0.86 12.11 2.08
N ALA A 16 -1.58 12.80 1.21
CA ALA A 16 -2.99 12.51 0.86
C ALA A 16 -3.12 11.58 -0.37
N SER A 17 -2.00 11.24 -1.01
CA SER A 17 -1.92 10.21 -2.04
C SER A 17 -0.57 9.52 -1.95
N GLN A 18 -0.53 8.24 -2.32
CA GLN A 18 0.67 7.44 -2.24
C GLN A 18 0.71 6.44 -3.39
N ARG A 19 1.88 6.32 -4.01
CA ARG A 19 2.16 5.28 -4.99
C ARG A 19 3.14 4.30 -4.36
N VAL A 20 2.82 3.01 -4.46
CA VAL A 20 3.66 1.93 -3.97
C VAL A 20 3.96 0.96 -5.10
N ASP A 21 5.23 0.81 -5.42
CA ASP A 21 5.72 -0.16 -6.38
C ASP A 21 6.12 -1.43 -5.62
N ILE A 22 5.41 -2.53 -5.87
CA ILE A 22 5.48 -3.76 -5.09
C ILE A 22 6.07 -4.86 -5.96
N THR A 23 7.29 -5.31 -5.63
CA THR A 23 8.03 -6.30 -6.42
C THR A 23 7.99 -7.65 -5.74
N ASN A 24 7.54 -8.68 -6.45
CA ASN A 24 7.69 -10.08 -6.06
C ASN A 24 8.76 -10.75 -6.94
N ARG A 25 9.89 -11.12 -6.33
CA ARG A 25 10.99 -11.84 -7.00
C ARG A 25 10.92 -13.36 -6.78
N LEU A 26 9.84 -13.86 -6.18
CA LEU A 26 9.62 -15.29 -6.00
C LEU A 26 8.98 -15.90 -7.25
N ASN A 27 9.31 -17.15 -7.51
CA ASN A 27 8.69 -17.94 -8.57
C ASN A 27 7.29 -18.48 -8.21
N LYS A 28 6.60 -17.84 -7.25
CA LYS A 28 5.23 -18.16 -6.86
C LYS A 28 4.49 -16.88 -6.49
N PRO A 29 3.15 -16.85 -6.64
CA PRO A 29 2.36 -15.73 -6.16
C PRO A 29 2.60 -15.48 -4.67
N LEU A 30 2.61 -14.22 -4.28
CA LEU A 30 2.83 -13.79 -2.91
C LEU A 30 1.65 -12.94 -2.44
N LYS A 31 1.07 -13.31 -1.31
CA LYS A 31 0.03 -12.52 -0.63
C LYS A 31 0.70 -11.73 0.50
N VAL A 32 0.59 -10.41 0.46
CA VAL A 32 1.19 -9.50 1.45
C VAL A 32 0.18 -8.49 1.95
N THR A 33 0.50 -7.89 3.09
CA THR A 33 -0.21 -6.73 3.63
C THR A 33 0.77 -5.55 3.65
N ILE A 34 0.38 -4.45 3.00
CA ILE A 34 1.16 -3.22 2.91
C ILE A 34 0.59 -2.21 3.91
N PRO A 35 1.36 -1.80 4.95
CA PRO A 35 0.96 -0.74 5.85
C PRO A 35 1.19 0.64 5.22
N LEU A 36 0.19 1.50 5.25
CA LEU A 36 0.29 2.89 4.82
C LEU A 36 -0.10 3.84 5.95
N TYR A 37 0.66 4.92 6.07
CA TYR A 37 0.37 6.05 6.93
C TYR A 37 0.09 7.24 6.03
N MET A 38 -1.18 7.63 5.97
CA MET A 38 -1.69 8.72 5.15
C MET A 38 -2.17 9.88 6.02
N ALA A 39 -2.41 11.05 5.43
CA ALA A 39 -3.10 12.14 6.12
C ALA A 39 -4.53 11.70 6.51
N GLY A 40 -5.16 12.37 7.47
CA GLY A 40 -6.54 12.06 7.87
C GLY A 40 -7.52 12.15 6.69
N GLY A 41 -8.33 11.11 6.48
CA GLY A 41 -9.29 11.07 5.38
C GLY A 41 -9.82 9.67 5.04
N ASN A 42 -10.66 9.63 4.01
CA ASN A 42 -11.16 8.39 3.41
C ASN A 42 -10.37 8.08 2.14
N TYR A 43 -10.06 6.82 1.90
CA TYR A 43 -9.16 6.43 0.81
C TYR A 43 -9.76 5.33 -0.09
N THR A 44 -9.30 5.31 -1.33
CA THR A 44 -9.42 4.20 -2.28
C THR A 44 -8.04 3.66 -2.62
N VAL A 45 -8.00 2.41 -3.08
CA VAL A 45 -6.81 1.77 -3.60
C VAL A 45 -7.08 1.26 -5.01
N SER A 46 -6.11 1.40 -5.91
CA SER A 46 -6.22 0.89 -7.29
C SER A 46 -6.05 -0.62 -7.40
N LYS A 47 -5.34 -1.24 -6.44
CA LYS A 47 -5.10 -2.69 -6.36
C LYS A 47 -5.18 -3.19 -4.92
N GLY A 48 -5.65 -4.43 -4.78
CA GLY A 48 -5.85 -5.06 -3.47
C GLY A 48 -7.13 -4.60 -2.78
N SER A 49 -7.20 -4.85 -1.47
CA SER A 49 -8.31 -4.45 -0.62
C SER A 49 -7.82 -3.90 0.71
N ILE A 50 -8.46 -2.84 1.18
CA ILE A 50 -8.19 -2.29 2.51
C ILE A 50 -8.77 -3.26 3.54
N THR A 51 -7.93 -3.85 4.37
CA THR A 51 -8.31 -4.78 5.45
C THR A 51 -8.39 -4.09 6.81
N GLN A 52 -7.62 -3.02 7.01
CA GLN A 52 -7.72 -2.17 8.19
C GLN A 52 -7.72 -0.70 7.79
N ASN A 53 -8.52 0.08 8.50
CA ASN A 53 -8.66 1.51 8.27
C ASN A 53 -8.92 2.20 9.62
N TYR A 54 -7.91 2.87 10.17
CA TYR A 54 -7.96 3.48 11.50
C TYR A 54 -7.45 4.92 11.47
N ALA A 55 -8.22 5.84 12.04
CA ALA A 55 -7.87 7.26 12.12
C ALA A 55 -7.37 7.59 13.53
N SER A 56 -6.26 8.32 13.64
CA SER A 56 -5.73 8.82 14.91
C SER A 56 -4.88 10.07 14.69
N ASP A 57 -5.08 11.09 15.52
CA ASP A 57 -4.28 12.33 15.54
C ASP A 57 -4.08 13.00 14.18
N GLY A 58 -5.15 13.06 13.38
CA GLY A 58 -5.11 13.67 12.04
C GLY A 58 -4.38 12.84 10.99
N LYS A 59 -4.02 11.59 11.29
CA LYS A 59 -3.46 10.60 10.37
C LYS A 59 -4.42 9.45 10.14
N GLN A 60 -4.23 8.76 9.03
CA GLN A 60 -4.94 7.55 8.66
C GLN A 60 -3.96 6.40 8.50
N TYR A 61 -4.15 5.34 9.27
CA TYR A 61 -3.47 4.07 9.09
C TYR A 61 -4.33 3.15 8.21
N LEU A 62 -3.73 2.63 7.15
CA LEU A 62 -4.36 1.66 6.25
C LEU A 62 -3.51 0.40 6.19
N GLU A 63 -4.16 -0.76 6.20
CA GLU A 63 -3.55 -2.00 5.73
C GLU A 63 -4.18 -2.40 4.42
N VAL A 64 -3.37 -2.58 3.38
CA VAL A 64 -3.85 -3.04 2.08
C VAL A 64 -3.31 -4.43 1.81
N GLN A 65 -4.23 -5.38 1.67
CA GLN A 65 -3.90 -6.74 1.30
C GLN A 65 -3.90 -6.88 -0.23
N ILE A 66 -2.81 -7.42 -0.78
CA ILE A 66 -2.63 -7.62 -2.22
C ILE A 66 -1.95 -8.95 -2.50
N THR A 67 -2.36 -9.60 -3.60
CA THR A 67 -1.68 -10.77 -4.16
C THR A 67 -0.88 -10.33 -5.38
N ILE A 68 0.44 -10.50 -5.34
CA ILE A 68 1.35 -10.19 -6.44
C ILE A 68 1.71 -11.49 -7.17
N PRO A 69 1.56 -11.56 -8.50
CA PRO A 69 1.99 -12.71 -9.30
C PRO A 69 3.48 -13.04 -9.12
N ALA A 70 3.88 -14.25 -9.54
CA ALA A 70 5.28 -14.66 -9.52
C ALA A 70 6.13 -13.77 -10.44
N ASN A 71 7.34 -13.39 -10.00
CA ASN A 71 8.31 -12.61 -10.77
C ASN A 71 7.75 -11.32 -11.41
N SER A 72 6.82 -10.64 -10.74
CA SER A 72 6.17 -9.43 -11.27
C SER A 72 6.35 -8.23 -10.34
N THR A 73 6.12 -7.04 -10.90
CA THR A 73 6.00 -5.79 -10.16
C THR A 73 4.60 -5.23 -10.37
N GLU A 74 3.95 -4.86 -9.27
CA GLU A 74 2.61 -4.30 -9.27
C GLU A 74 2.63 -2.89 -8.71
N ILE A 75 1.88 -2.00 -9.32
CA ILE A 75 1.76 -0.60 -8.89
C ILE A 75 0.42 -0.44 -8.19
N MET A 76 0.46 0.01 -6.94
CA MET A 76 -0.70 0.33 -6.14
C MET A 76 -0.73 1.84 -5.88
N ASN A 77 -1.83 2.49 -6.25
CA ASN A 77 -2.09 3.89 -5.95
C ASN A 77 -3.13 3.95 -4.84
N VAL A 78 -2.87 4.82 -3.86
CA VAL A 78 -3.78 5.15 -2.76
C VAL A 78 -4.13 6.61 -2.90
N GLU A 79 -5.42 6.93 -2.97
CA GLU A 79 -5.91 8.28 -3.22
C GLU A 79 -7.06 8.60 -2.26
N LYS A 80 -7.11 9.86 -1.83
CA LYS A 80 -8.20 10.35 -0.98
C LYS A 80 -9.49 10.46 -1.80
N LYS A 81 -10.59 9.95 -1.25
CA LYS A 81 -11.94 10.09 -1.80
C LYS A 81 -12.47 11.52 -1.67
#